data_AF-A0A967JW96-F1
#
_entry.id   AF-A0A967JW96-F1
#
_cell.length_a   1.000
_cell.length_b   1.000
_cell.length_c   1.000
_cell.angle_alpha   90.00
_cell.angle_beta   90.00
_cell.angle_gamma   90.00
#
_symmetry.space_group_name_H-M   'P 1'
#
loop_
_entity.id
_entity.type
_entity.pdbx_description
1 polymer ?
#
loop_
_entity_poly.entity_id
_entity_poly.type
_entity_poly.pdbx_seq_one_letter_code
_entity_poly.pdbx_strand_id
1 'polypeptide(L)' 'MDRELRRGTLEMVLLRLLEEDDRYGYELITALDERSGGAIVVKDGTLYAVLYRLEASGWVEPYWRTQERGVPRKYY' A
#
# COMPACT_ATOMS: atom_id res chain seq x y z
N MET A 1 2.54 -17.18 -14.77
CA MET A 1 2.83 -16.61 -13.44
C MET A 1 1.54 -16.58 -12.66
N ASP A 2 1.40 -17.47 -11.69
CA ASP A 2 0.17 -17.68 -10.91
C ASP A 2 -0.29 -16.43 -10.18
N ARG A 3 -1.61 -16.29 -10.05
CA ARG A 3 -2.26 -15.12 -9.44
C ARG A 3 -1.87 -14.96 -7.96
N GLU A 4 -1.62 -16.06 -7.26
CA GLU A 4 -1.09 -16.08 -5.90
C GLU A 4 0.35 -15.58 -5.81
N LEU A 5 1.22 -15.99 -6.73
CA LEU A 5 2.61 -15.50 -6.76
C LEU A 5 2.65 -13.98 -6.93
N ARG A 6 1.85 -13.43 -7.87
CA ARG A 6 1.75 -11.97 -8.06
C ARG A 6 1.21 -11.24 -6.81
N ARG A 7 0.32 -11.88 -6.05
CA ARG A 7 -0.28 -11.31 -4.84
C ARG A 7 0.72 -11.27 -3.68
N GLY A 8 1.44 -12.37 -3.45
CA GLY A 8 2.51 -12.42 -2.44
C GLY A 8 3.65 -11.45 -2.77
N THR A 9 3.98 -11.26 -4.06
CA THR A 9 4.93 -10.23 -4.48
C THR A 9 4.46 -8.83 -4.10
N LEU A 10 3.20 -8.49 -4.37
CA LEU A 10 2.67 -7.16 -4.04
C LEU A 10 2.63 -6.89 -2.53
N GLU A 11 2.29 -7.90 -1.72
CA GLU A 11 2.34 -7.80 -0.26
C GLU A 11 3.74 -7.45 0.24
N MET A 12 4.77 -8.15 -0.24
CA MET A 12 6.15 -7.88 0.14
C MET A 12 6.62 -6.49 -0.31
N VAL A 13 6.26 -6.06 -1.51
CA VAL A 13 6.63 -4.72 -1.99
C VAL A 13 5.95 -3.63 -1.14
N LEU A 14 4.68 -3.79 -0.77
CA LEU A 14 4.00 -2.83 0.09
C LEU A 14 4.63 -2.76 1.48
N LEU A 15 4.90 -3.91 2.11
CA LEU A 15 5.61 -3.95 3.39
C LEU A 15 6.96 -3.25 3.31
N ARG A 16 7.71 -3.46 2.22
CA ARG A 16 8.99 -2.78 2.02
C ARG A 16 8.86 -1.27 1.87
N LEU A 17 7.79 -0.77 1.23
CA LEU A 17 7.55 0.66 1.12
C LEU A 17 7.18 1.29 2.47
N LEU A 18 6.40 0.58 3.27
CA LEU A 18 5.96 1.00 4.61
C LEU A 18 7.07 0.88 5.66
N GLU A 19 8.04 -0.01 5.46
CA GLU A 19 9.26 -0.06 6.29
C GLU A 19 10.13 1.21 6.13
N GLU A 20 10.03 1.88 4.98
CA GLU A 20 10.86 3.06 4.68
C GLU A 20 10.24 4.38 5.18
N ASP A 21 8.91 4.51 5.07
CA ASP A 21 8.16 5.65 5.59
C ASP A 21 6.66 5.32 5.65
N ASP A 22 5.95 5.93 6.59
CA ASP A 22 4.50 5.82 6.72
C ASP A 22 3.84 6.47 5.50
N ARG A 23 2.90 5.78 4.85
CA ARG A 23 2.28 6.28 3.61
C ARG A 23 0.79 6.08 3.59
N TYR A 24 0.06 7.03 3.00
CA TYR A 24 -1.35 6.82 2.69
C TYR A 24 -1.53 6.16 1.31
N GLY A 25 -2.71 5.58 1.07
CA GLY A 25 -2.95 4.69 -0.07
C GLY A 25 -2.53 5.23 -1.45
N TYR A 26 -2.71 6.53 -1.69
CA TYR A 26 -2.28 7.15 -2.94
C TYR A 26 -0.75 7.20 -3.07
N GLU A 27 -0.01 7.55 -2.01
CA GLU A 27 1.46 7.58 -2.04
C GLU A 27 2.04 6.19 -2.29
N LEU A 28 1.40 5.14 -1.79
CA LEU A 28 1.79 3.76 -2.08
C LEU A 28 1.61 3.42 -3.56
N ILE A 29 0.49 3.82 -4.18
CA ILE A 29 0.25 3.62 -5.62
C ILE A 29 1.30 4.36 -6.44
N THR A 30 1.53 5.64 -6.12
CA THR A 30 2.53 6.46 -6.82
C THR A 30 3.92 5.87 -6.68
N ALA A 31 4.34 5.48 -5.46
CA ALA A 31 5.65 4.90 -5.25
C ALA A 31 5.84 3.54 -5.95
N LEU A 32 4.78 2.73 -6.05
CA LEU A 32 4.81 1.48 -6.81
C LEU A 32 5.02 1.73 -8.31
N ASP A 33 4.29 2.68 -8.87
CA ASP A 33 4.39 3.04 -10.28
C ASP A 33 5.80 3.59 -10.60
N GLU A 34 6.28 4.54 -9.79
CA GLU A 34 7.60 5.15 -9.94
C GLU A 34 8.74 4.14 -9.84
N ARG A 35 8.75 3.29 -8.80
CA ARG A 35 9.83 2.31 -8.59
C ARG A 35 9.82 1.18 -9.61
N SER A 36 8.65 0.86 -10.14
CA SER A 36 8.55 -0.16 -11.19
C SER A 36 8.78 0.39 -12.59
N GLY A 37 8.92 1.71 -12.76
CA GLY A 37 8.98 2.35 -14.07
C GLY A 37 7.75 2.05 -14.92
N GLY A 38 6.57 1.98 -14.29
CA GLY A 38 5.30 1.62 -14.92
C GLY A 38 5.10 0.12 -15.21
N ALA A 39 6.02 -0.74 -14.81
CA ALA A 39 5.87 -2.19 -14.99
C ALA A 39 4.82 -2.81 -14.06
N ILE A 40 4.57 -2.17 -12.91
CA ILE A 40 3.59 -2.62 -11.91
C ILE A 40 2.52 -1.55 -11.77
N VAL A 41 1.42 -1.73 -12.49
CA VAL A 41 0.24 -0.87 -12.38
C VAL A 41 -0.79 -1.55 -11.48
N VAL A 42 -0.96 -1.02 -10.27
CA VAL A 42 -1.91 -1.55 -9.28
C VAL A 42 -3.15 -0.68 -9.27
N LYS A 43 -4.32 -1.32 -9.45
CA LYS A 43 -5.62 -0.64 -9.25
C LYS A 43 -5.83 -0.39 -7.76
N ASP A 44 -6.43 0.74 -7.42
CA ASP A 44 -6.78 1.15 -6.05
C ASP A 44 -7.41 0.01 -5.24
N GLY A 45 -8.46 -0.63 -5.78
CA GLY A 45 -9.15 -1.72 -5.09
C GLY A 45 -8.25 -2.94 -4.80
N THR A 46 -7.23 -3.18 -5.62
CA THR A 46 -6.26 -4.27 -5.36
C THR A 46 -5.30 -3.88 -4.24
N LEU A 47 -4.80 -2.64 -4.24
CA LEU A 47 -3.97 -2.10 -3.17
C LEU A 47 -4.69 -2.16 -1.82
N TYR A 48 -5.90 -1.61 -1.75
CA TYR A 48 -6.67 -1.58 -0.51
C TYR A 48 -7.05 -2.99 -0.02
N ALA A 49 -7.36 -3.92 -0.93
CA ALA A 49 -7.60 -5.31 -0.55
C ALA A 49 -6.34 -5.97 0.05
N VAL A 50 -5.15 -5.58 -0.40
CA VAL A 50 -3.87 -6.06 0.15
C VAL A 50 -3.60 -5.44 1.51
N LEU A 51 -3.69 -4.12 1.64
CA LEU A 51 -3.51 -3.41 2.91
C LEU A 51 -4.47 -3.94 3.98
N TYR A 52 -5.73 -4.17 3.63
CA TYR A 52 -6.72 -4.77 4.54
C TYR A 52 -6.27 -6.14 5.07
N ARG A 53 -5.62 -6.97 4.25
CA ARG A 53 -5.10 -8.26 4.71
C ARG A 53 -3.88 -8.14 5.59
N LEU A 54 -2.98 -7.21 5.26
CA LEU A 54 -1.80 -6.94 6.08
C LEU A 54 -2.21 -6.45 7.47
N GLU A 55 -3.21 -5.55 7.53
CA GLU A 55 -3.86 -5.09 8.75
C GLU A 55 -4.52 -6.25 9.52
N ALA A 56 -5.36 -7.05 8.84
CA ALA A 56 -6.03 -8.19 9.47
C ALA A 56 -5.05 -9.27 9.98
N SER A 57 -3.85 -9.34 9.40
CA SER A 57 -2.79 -10.27 9.79
C SER A 57 -1.83 -9.68 10.84
N GLY A 58 -2.01 -8.41 11.23
CA GLY A 58 -1.17 -7.73 12.22
C GLY A 58 0.21 -7.29 11.72
N TRP A 59 0.45 -7.30 10.41
CA TRP A 59 1.74 -6.86 9.84
C TRP A 59 1.83 -5.35 9.66
N VAL A 60 0.69 -4.66 9.61
CA VAL A 60 0.57 -3.21 9.42
C VAL A 60 -0.47 -2.69 10.39
N GLU A 61 -0.14 -1.66 11.15
CA GLU A 61 -1.09 -0.98 12.05
C GLU A 61 -1.39 0.41 11.50
N PRO A 62 -2.57 0.63 10.93
CA PRO A 62 -2.87 1.92 10.35
C PRO A 62 -3.32 2.92 11.40
N TYR A 63 -3.10 4.19 11.10
CA TYR A 63 -3.56 5.29 11.93
C TYR A 63 -4.14 6.42 11.09
N TRP A 64 -5.01 7.22 11.71
CA TRP A 64 -5.58 8.39 11.05
C TRP A 64 -4.73 9.61 11.37
N ARG A 65 -4.25 10.27 10.31
CA ARG A 65 -3.54 11.55 10.43
C ARG A 65 -4.48 12.68 10.03
N THR A 66 -4.79 13.54 11.00
CA THR A 66 -5.52 14.78 10.76
C THR A 66 -4.64 15.74 9.97
N GLN A 67 -5.24 16.41 8.99
CA GLN A 67 -4.57 17.43 8.19
C GLN A 67 -5.08 18.81 8.62
N GLU A 68 -4.25 19.85 8.49
CA GLU A 68 -4.67 21.23 8.80
C GLU A 68 -5.89 21.68 7.98
N ARG A 69 -6.04 21.14 6.76
CA ARG A 69 -7.21 21.31 5.90
C ARG A 69 -7.53 20.00 5.17
N GLY A 70 -8.82 19.69 5.05
CA GLY A 70 -9.32 18.54 4.30
C GLY A 70 -9.67 17.33 5.16
N VAL A 71 -10.02 16.23 4.49
CA VAL A 71 -10.42 14.98 5.15
C VAL A 71 -9.19 14.31 5.77
N PRO A 72 -9.28 13.73 6.98
CA PRO A 72 -8.22 12.90 7.55
C PRO A 72 -7.79 11.80 6.58
N ARG A 73 -6.49 11.49 6.56
CA ARG A 73 -5.93 10.41 5.73
C ARG A 73 -5.58 9.23 6.62
N LYS A 74 -5.92 8.02 6.15
CA LYS A 74 -5.46 6.78 6.77
C LYS A 74 -4.05 6.49 6.25
N TYR A 75 -3.09 6.56 7.15
CA TYR A 75 -1.71 6.15 6.93
C TYR A 75 -1.56 4.70 7.37
N TYR A 76 -0.63 4.02 6.74
CA TYR A 76 -0.24 2.64 6.95
C TYR A 76 1.25 2.59 7.20
#